data_AF-A0A0W1AMU1-F1
#
_entry.id   AF-A0A0W1AMU1-F1
#
_cell.length_a   1.000
_cell.length_b   1.000
_cell.length_c   1.000
_cell.angle_alpha   90.00
_cell.angle_beta   90.00
_cell.angle_gamma   90.00
#
_symmetry.space_group_name_H-M   'P 1'
#
loop_
_entity.id
_entity.type
_entity.pdbx_description
1 polymer ?
#
loop_
_entity_poly.entity_id
_entity_poly.type
_entity_poly.pdbx_seq_one_letter_code
_entity_poly.pdbx_strand_id
1 'polypeptide(L)'
;MQKLKIHPDLGGLHWNAVLVNEAYAVLSNPEKRREYDKRLVGQFSKEVPDTPRTLEDKSSMAILQSPRAKQDSIQNYCLFCKTPYLNQRGYTDVENCFECGSPLWSNQNDLEMAHHKRLVDRKNIEGFVNYYTYWPEIPCIGKINDISPNGICFITERMLDLRSIIKLDNAECRAIAQVTHCDLNSQDKRIAFAIGAKFLTVRFQNPKGRFLSVDV
;
A
#
# COMPACT_ATOMS: atom_id res chain seq x y z
N MET A 1 4.20 37.36 -16.56
CA MET A 1 3.50 37.03 -15.30
C MET A 1 2.92 35.63 -15.40
N GLN A 2 3.46 34.65 -14.68
CA GLN A 2 2.87 33.31 -14.63
C GLN A 2 2.82 32.86 -13.16
N LYS A 3 1.59 32.78 -12.63
CA LYS A 3 1.26 32.64 -11.21
C LYS A 3 1.66 31.25 -10.70
N LEU A 4 2.42 31.21 -9.60
CA LEU A 4 2.58 30.04 -8.74
C LEU A 4 1.21 29.63 -8.18
N LYS A 5 0.89 28.34 -8.23
CA LYS A 5 -0.48 27.82 -8.13
C LYS A 5 -0.78 27.04 -6.84
N ILE A 6 -0.07 27.31 -5.74
CA ILE A 6 -0.46 26.85 -4.40
C ILE A 6 -0.13 27.97 -3.41
N HIS A 7 -1.17 28.62 -2.88
CA HIS A 7 -1.07 29.69 -1.90
C HIS A 7 -0.89 29.08 -0.48
N PRO A 8 -0.09 29.67 0.43
CA PRO A 8 0.23 29.08 1.74
C PRO A 8 -0.89 29.14 2.79
N ASP A 9 -2.08 29.64 2.47
CA ASP A 9 -3.07 30.05 3.48
C ASP A 9 -4.23 29.06 3.75
N LEU A 10 -4.08 27.80 3.35
CA LEU A 10 -5.07 26.76 3.65
C LEU A 10 -4.40 25.52 4.26
N GLY A 11 -3.89 25.67 5.49
CA GLY A 11 -3.81 24.58 6.48
C GLY A 11 -3.07 23.30 6.08
N GLY A 12 -2.13 23.35 5.15
CA GLY A 12 -1.29 22.22 4.74
C GLY A 12 0.12 22.34 5.32
N LEU A 13 0.68 21.23 5.76
CA LEU A 13 2.04 21.12 6.30
C LEU A 13 3.05 21.88 5.41
N HIS A 14 3.58 23.00 5.90
CA HIS A 14 4.41 23.97 5.17
C HIS A 14 5.63 23.33 4.47
N TRP A 15 6.15 22.23 5.03
CA TRP A 15 7.28 21.48 4.47
C TRP A 15 6.93 20.78 3.13
N ASN A 16 5.66 20.42 2.92
CA ASN A 16 5.24 19.61 1.78
C ASN A 16 5.04 20.45 0.50
N ALA A 17 4.58 21.69 0.64
CA ALA A 17 4.34 22.59 -0.50
C ALA A 17 5.65 23.02 -1.20
N VAL A 18 6.72 23.21 -0.43
CA VAL A 18 8.05 23.56 -0.97
C VAL A 18 8.61 22.43 -1.82
N LEU A 19 8.59 21.20 -1.28
CA LEU A 19 9.06 20.00 -1.98
C LEU A 19 8.27 19.72 -3.27
N VAL A 20 6.95 19.90 -3.23
CA VAL A 20 6.09 19.70 -4.41
C VAL A 20 6.41 20.74 -5.51
N ASN A 21 6.63 21.99 -5.13
CA ASN A 21 7.01 23.03 -6.09
C ASN A 21 8.40 22.79 -6.70
N GLU A 22 9.35 22.34 -5.90
CA GLU A 22 10.69 21.96 -6.37
C GLU A 22 10.63 20.76 -7.32
N ALA A 23 9.88 19.71 -6.94
CA ALA A 23 9.68 18.54 -7.79
C ALA A 23 9.04 18.94 -9.12
N TYR A 24 8.01 19.80 -9.09
CA TYR A 24 7.40 20.31 -10.31
C TYR A 24 8.40 21.10 -11.17
N ALA A 25 9.18 22.01 -10.57
CA ALA A 25 10.14 22.83 -11.29
C ALA A 25 11.26 22.04 -11.98
N VAL A 26 11.63 20.88 -11.43
CA VAL A 26 12.66 19.98 -11.99
C VAL A 26 12.06 18.99 -12.99
N LEU A 27 10.93 18.35 -12.65
CA LEU A 27 10.37 17.26 -13.46
C LEU A 27 9.54 17.75 -14.65
N SER A 28 8.99 18.96 -14.60
CA SER A 28 8.23 19.54 -15.72
C SER A 28 9.11 20.04 -16.87
N ASN A 29 10.40 20.28 -16.62
CA ASN A 29 11.35 20.70 -17.65
C ASN A 29 12.26 19.52 -18.06
N PRO A 30 12.21 19.06 -19.33
CA PRO A 30 12.99 17.91 -19.81
C PRO A 30 14.50 18.04 -19.63
N GLU A 31 15.06 19.25 -19.76
CA GLU A 31 16.49 19.47 -19.64
C GLU A 31 16.94 19.39 -18.18
N LYS A 32 16.19 20.01 -17.27
CA LYS A 32 16.44 19.94 -15.82
C LYS A 32 16.28 18.52 -15.29
N ARG A 33 15.27 17.80 -15.79
CA ARG A 33 15.09 16.37 -15.49
C ARG A 33 16.31 15.56 -15.94
N ARG A 34 16.79 15.76 -17.16
CA ARG A 34 17.97 15.06 -17.68
C ARG A 34 19.23 15.32 -16.85
N GLU A 35 19.46 16.55 -16.40
CA GLU A 35 20.58 16.87 -15.50
C GLU A 35 20.44 16.22 -14.13
N TYR A 36 19.23 16.23 -13.58
CA TYR A 36 18.91 15.53 -12.33
C TYR A 36 19.17 14.02 -12.46
N ASP A 37 18.70 13.39 -13.54
CA ASP A 37 18.88 11.96 -13.81
C ASP A 37 20.37 11.60 -13.97
N LYS A 38 21.16 12.44 -14.65
CA LYS A 38 22.63 12.26 -14.75
C LYS A 38 23.32 12.27 -13.39
N ARG A 39 22.93 13.20 -12.51
CA ARG A 39 23.47 13.28 -11.14
C ARG A 39 23.09 12.06 -10.32
N LEU A 40 21.87 11.57 -10.50
CA LEU A 40 21.36 10.37 -9.83
C LEU A 40 22.19 9.15 -10.23
N VAL A 41 22.39 8.93 -11.54
CA VAL A 41 23.21 7.81 -12.04
C VAL A 41 24.62 7.85 -11.44
N GLY A 42 25.29 9.00 -11.44
CA GLY A 42 26.64 9.13 -10.86
C GLY A 42 26.72 8.91 -9.33
N GLN A 43 25.61 9.07 -8.61
CA GLN A 43 25.54 8.77 -7.17
C GLN A 43 25.29 7.28 -6.89
N PHE A 44 24.58 6.57 -7.78
CA PHE A 44 24.25 5.15 -7.60
C PHE A 44 25.20 4.19 -8.35
N SER A 45 25.97 4.66 -9.34
CA SER A 45 26.93 3.83 -10.08
C SER A 45 28.30 3.68 -9.40
N LYS A 46 28.43 3.96 -8.10
CA LYS A 46 29.67 3.72 -7.33
C LYS A 46 29.74 2.38 -6.60
N GLU A 47 28.73 1.52 -6.71
CA GLU A 47 28.74 0.19 -6.09
C GLU A 47 28.34 -0.91 -7.08
N VAL A 48 29.23 -1.19 -8.03
CA VAL A 48 29.52 -2.59 -8.40
C VAL A 48 31.03 -2.68 -8.60
N PRO A 49 31.80 -3.10 -7.58
CA PRO A 49 33.13 -3.63 -7.83
C PRO A 49 32.94 -5.01 -8.48
N ASP A 50 33.16 -5.08 -9.79
CA ASP A 50 33.61 -6.32 -10.43
C ASP A 50 34.98 -6.64 -9.85
N THR A 51 35.07 -7.61 -8.94
CA THR A 51 36.35 -8.22 -8.58
C THR A 51 36.26 -9.75 -8.49
N PRO A 52 37.15 -10.48 -9.22
CA PRO A 52 37.43 -11.88 -8.96
C PRO A 52 38.14 -12.04 -7.61
N ARG A 53 37.85 -13.13 -6.90
CA ARG A 53 38.43 -13.49 -5.60
C ARG A 53 39.95 -13.75 -5.70
N THR A 54 40.75 -13.08 -4.88
CA THR A 54 41.90 -13.68 -4.16
C THR A 54 42.34 -12.82 -2.96
N LEU A 55 43.06 -13.46 -2.05
CA LEU A 55 43.25 -13.20 -0.61
C LEU A 55 44.36 -12.17 -0.25
N GLU A 56 44.26 -11.64 0.98
CA GLU A 56 45.29 -10.97 1.85
C GLU A 56 45.67 -9.53 1.44
N ASP A 57 45.80 -8.52 2.31
CA ASP A 57 46.53 -8.45 3.57
C ASP A 57 46.16 -7.18 4.41
N LYS A 58 46.73 -7.08 5.61
CA LYS A 58 46.39 -6.21 6.74
C LYS A 58 46.77 -4.72 6.62
N SER A 59 46.00 -3.91 7.36
CA SER A 59 46.41 -2.76 8.20
C SER A 59 45.95 -1.35 7.77
N SER A 60 45.07 -0.80 8.64
CA SER A 60 45.03 0.57 9.17
C SER A 60 44.94 1.77 8.22
N MET A 61 43.77 2.42 8.21
CA MET A 61 43.71 3.88 8.48
C MET A 61 42.33 4.28 9.01
N ALA A 62 42.30 4.75 10.24
CA ALA A 62 41.22 5.58 10.75
C ALA A 62 41.23 6.92 10.01
N ILE A 63 40.07 7.49 9.70
CA ILE A 63 39.80 8.95 9.75
C ILE A 63 38.29 9.20 9.49
N LEU A 64 37.71 9.89 10.47
CA LEU A 64 36.46 10.67 10.46
C LEU A 64 35.13 9.91 10.47
N GLN A 65 34.76 9.48 11.69
CA GLN A 65 33.38 9.44 12.13
C GLN A 65 32.76 10.83 11.98
N SER A 66 32.02 11.04 10.89
CA SER A 66 30.97 12.04 10.84
C SER A 66 29.82 11.53 11.70
N PRO A 67 29.17 12.36 12.54
CA PRO A 67 27.89 12.00 13.15
C PRO A 67 26.83 12.07 12.04
N ARG A 68 26.86 11.10 11.13
CA ARG A 68 25.83 10.94 10.12
C ARG A 68 24.57 10.57 10.90
N ALA A 69 23.68 11.55 11.00
CA ALA A 69 22.27 11.34 11.25
C ALA A 69 21.88 10.01 10.62
N LYS A 70 21.45 9.06 11.45
CA LYS A 70 20.93 7.77 11.01
C LYS A 70 19.97 8.09 9.87
N GLN A 71 20.40 7.79 8.65
CA GLN A 71 19.52 7.81 7.50
C GLN A 71 18.56 6.67 7.79
N ASP A 72 17.42 7.01 8.38
CA ASP A 72 16.26 6.15 8.44
C ASP A 72 15.86 5.90 6.99
N SER A 73 16.50 4.90 6.38
CA SER A 73 16.20 4.46 5.03
C SER A 73 14.73 4.07 5.04
N ILE A 74 13.91 4.78 4.27
CA ILE A 74 12.52 4.41 4.04
C ILE A 74 12.56 3.04 3.35
N GLN A 75 12.20 1.98 4.07
CA GLN A 75 12.25 0.61 3.55
C GLN A 75 10.88 0.08 3.13
N ASN A 76 9.79 0.80 3.40
CA ASN A 76 8.44 0.28 3.19
C ASN A 76 7.50 1.29 2.54
N TYR A 77 6.55 0.77 1.77
CA TYR A 77 5.56 1.54 1.02
C TYR A 77 4.17 0.91 1.21
N CYS A 78 3.13 1.75 1.26
CA CYS A 78 1.75 1.26 1.26
C CYS A 78 1.50 0.42 0.00
N LEU A 79 0.93 -0.78 0.17
CA LEU A 79 0.68 -1.67 -0.97
C LEU A 79 -0.31 -1.09 -1.99
N PHE A 80 -1.20 -0.20 -1.56
CA PHE A 80 -2.18 0.46 -2.40
C PHE A 80 -1.66 1.77 -3.00
N CYS A 81 -1.57 2.85 -2.22
CA CYS A 81 -1.22 4.19 -2.72
C CYS A 81 0.28 4.44 -2.89
N LYS A 82 1.14 3.48 -2.52
CA LYS A 82 2.60 3.57 -2.59
C LYS A 82 3.22 4.68 -1.73
N THR A 83 2.47 5.30 -0.83
CA THR A 83 3.02 6.27 0.11
C THR A 83 4.10 5.59 0.97
N PRO A 84 5.32 6.15 1.02
CA PRO A 84 6.38 5.63 1.88
C PRO A 84 6.01 5.73 3.36
N TYR A 85 6.45 4.78 4.16
CA TYR A 85 6.33 4.86 5.61
C TYR A 85 7.57 4.31 6.32
N LEU A 86 7.86 4.88 7.48
CA LEU A 86 8.96 4.44 8.34
C LEU A 86 8.46 3.30 9.24
N ASN A 87 9.18 2.19 9.19
CA ASN A 87 8.97 1.08 10.10
C ASN A 87 10.08 1.17 11.16
N GLN A 88 9.91 2.04 12.15
CA GLN A 88 10.91 2.17 13.21
C GLN A 88 10.89 0.88 14.04
N ARG A 89 11.97 0.10 13.94
CA ARG A 89 12.19 -1.10 14.78
C ARG A 89 12.04 -0.68 16.24
N GLY A 90 10.92 -1.02 16.86
CA GLY A 90 10.62 -0.74 18.27
C GLY A 90 9.41 0.15 18.55
N TYR A 91 8.81 0.78 17.54
CA TYR A 91 7.55 1.55 17.69
C TYR A 91 6.51 1.05 16.68
N THR A 92 5.64 0.15 17.13
CA THR A 92 4.61 -0.53 16.34
C THR A 92 3.34 0.32 16.18
N ASP A 93 3.44 1.55 15.66
CA ASP A 93 2.30 2.49 15.81
C ASP A 93 1.68 3.03 14.51
N VAL A 94 2.21 2.65 13.34
CA VAL A 94 1.58 3.03 12.06
C VAL A 94 0.77 1.85 11.53
N GLU A 95 -0.39 1.61 12.15
CA GLU A 95 -1.31 0.54 11.73
C GLU A 95 -1.93 0.82 10.35
N ASN A 96 -2.09 2.10 9.99
CA ASN A 96 -2.73 2.56 8.76
C ASN A 96 -1.86 3.57 8.01
N CYS A 97 -1.96 3.56 6.68
CA CYS A 97 -1.32 4.53 5.82
C CYS A 97 -1.85 5.93 6.12
N PHE A 98 -0.95 6.89 6.34
CA PHE A 98 -1.32 8.28 6.59
C PHE A 98 -2.06 8.92 5.41
N GLU A 99 -1.79 8.49 4.18
CA GLU A 99 -2.35 9.11 2.99
C GLU A 99 -3.72 8.54 2.62
N CYS A 100 -3.85 7.21 2.55
CA CYS A 100 -5.08 6.56 2.08
C CYS A 100 -5.88 5.84 3.18
N GLY A 101 -5.36 5.83 4.41
CA GLY A 101 -5.97 5.15 5.55
C GLY A 101 -5.89 3.61 5.51
N SER A 102 -5.31 3.03 4.45
CA SER A 102 -5.26 1.57 4.27
C SER A 102 -4.35 0.90 5.29
N PRO A 103 -4.69 -0.29 5.81
CA PRO A 103 -3.85 -1.00 6.77
C PRO A 103 -2.48 -1.35 6.16
N LEU A 104 -1.40 -1.06 6.89
CA LEU A 104 -0.02 -1.27 6.43
C LEU A 104 0.52 -2.66 6.76
N TRP A 105 0.08 -3.24 7.89
CA TRP A 105 0.41 -4.61 8.28
C TRP A 105 -0.84 -5.47 8.42
N SER A 106 -0.66 -6.74 8.11
CA SER A 106 -1.53 -7.82 8.58
C SER A 106 -0.71 -8.57 9.63
N ASN A 107 -1.23 -8.73 10.85
CA ASN A 107 -0.56 -9.56 11.84
C ASN A 107 -0.46 -10.99 11.29
N GLN A 108 0.74 -11.36 10.84
CA GLN A 108 1.07 -12.68 10.32
C GLN A 108 0.99 -13.80 11.37
N ASN A 109 0.58 -13.50 12.61
CA ASN A 109 0.40 -14.51 13.66
C ASN A 109 -0.83 -15.41 13.44
N ASP A 110 -1.67 -15.15 12.44
CA ASP A 110 -2.74 -16.08 12.04
C ASP A 110 -2.26 -17.18 11.06
N LEU A 111 -0.96 -17.21 10.69
CA LEU A 111 -0.39 -18.24 9.80
C LEU A 111 -0.43 -19.65 10.40
N GLU A 112 -0.47 -19.82 11.73
CA GLU A 112 -0.66 -21.14 12.34
C GLU A 112 -2.07 -21.72 12.06
N MET A 113 -3.04 -20.90 11.67
CA MET A 113 -4.38 -21.34 11.27
C MET A 113 -4.47 -21.74 9.78
N ALA A 114 -3.40 -21.56 9.01
CA ALA A 114 -3.36 -21.91 7.58
C ALA A 114 -3.40 -23.42 7.29
N HIS A 115 -3.40 -24.29 8.31
CA HIS A 115 -3.57 -25.73 8.16
C HIS A 115 -5.04 -26.20 8.17
N HIS A 116 -6.00 -25.36 8.58
CA HIS A 116 -7.43 -25.70 8.60
C HIS A 116 -8.20 -25.13 7.39
N LYS A 117 -7.64 -25.34 6.19
CA LYS A 117 -7.99 -24.72 4.88
C LYS A 117 -9.44 -24.82 4.36
N ARG A 118 -10.41 -25.32 5.15
CA ARG A 118 -11.85 -25.29 4.80
C ARG A 118 -12.79 -25.04 5.99
N LEU A 119 -12.29 -24.73 7.18
CA LEU A 119 -13.10 -24.63 8.40
C LEU A 119 -13.43 -23.19 8.83
N VAL A 120 -13.03 -22.19 8.04
CA VAL A 120 -13.36 -20.79 8.34
C VAL A 120 -14.61 -20.43 7.54
N ASP A 121 -15.74 -20.36 8.23
CA ASP A 121 -17.05 -20.12 7.63
C ASP A 121 -17.06 -18.81 6.83
N ARG A 122 -17.48 -18.92 5.57
CA ARG A 122 -17.81 -17.75 4.76
C ARG A 122 -19.16 -17.24 5.21
N LYS A 123 -19.18 -16.08 5.85
CA LYS A 123 -20.42 -15.47 6.29
C LYS A 123 -21.03 -14.70 5.11
N ASN A 124 -22.27 -15.04 4.77
CA ASN A 124 -23.08 -14.17 3.92
C ASN A 124 -23.40 -12.91 4.73
N ILE A 125 -22.94 -11.77 4.25
CA ILE A 125 -23.16 -10.47 4.89
C ILE A 125 -23.83 -9.61 3.85
N GLU A 126 -25.11 -9.33 4.07
CA GLU A 126 -25.79 -8.29 3.31
C GLU A 126 -25.19 -6.95 3.71
N GLY A 127 -24.62 -6.25 2.72
CA GLY A 127 -23.99 -4.96 2.95
C GLY A 127 -23.32 -4.43 1.69
N PHE A 128 -22.72 -3.26 1.84
CA PHE A 128 -21.96 -2.61 0.77
C PHE A 128 -20.51 -2.43 1.18
N VAL A 129 -19.64 -2.42 0.19
CA VAL A 129 -18.22 -2.08 0.34
C VAL A 129 -17.89 -0.92 -0.58
N ASN A 130 -17.17 0.06 -0.04
CA ASN A 130 -16.53 1.08 -0.86
C ASN A 130 -15.21 0.52 -1.33
N TYR A 131 -14.97 0.54 -2.63
CA TYR A 131 -13.69 0.11 -3.19
C TYR A 131 -13.06 1.20 -4.04
N TYR A 132 -11.73 1.18 -4.04
CA TYR A 132 -10.88 2.12 -4.77
C TYR A 132 -9.84 1.32 -5.56
N THR A 133 -9.73 1.62 -6.85
CA THR A 133 -8.70 1.18 -7.80
C THR A 133 -7.47 2.08 -7.84
N TYR A 134 -7.59 3.34 -7.41
CA TYR A 134 -6.46 4.26 -7.21
C TYR A 134 -6.76 5.25 -6.08
N TRP A 135 -5.75 6.03 -5.67
CA TRP A 135 -5.93 7.06 -4.64
C TRP A 135 -5.33 8.40 -5.09
N PRO A 136 -6.01 9.53 -4.82
CA PRO A 136 -7.38 9.66 -4.31
C PRO A 136 -8.43 9.50 -5.43
N GLU A 137 -9.59 8.89 -5.12
CA GLU A 137 -10.76 8.85 -6.02
C GLU A 137 -12.08 8.82 -5.25
N ILE A 138 -13.19 9.06 -5.95
CA ILE A 138 -14.54 8.80 -5.43
C ILE A 138 -14.72 7.27 -5.39
N PRO A 139 -15.09 6.68 -4.24
CA PRO A 139 -15.24 5.24 -4.15
C PRO A 139 -16.31 4.73 -5.11
N CYS A 140 -16.04 3.58 -5.72
CA CYS A 140 -17.08 2.77 -6.32
C CYS A 140 -17.75 1.91 -5.23
N ILE A 141 -19.01 1.57 -5.44
CA ILE A 141 -19.79 0.77 -4.47
C ILE A 141 -19.97 -0.65 -5.02
N GLY A 142 -19.73 -1.64 -4.17
CA GLY A 142 -20.02 -3.04 -4.43
C GLY A 142 -20.98 -3.61 -3.39
N LYS A 143 -21.91 -4.48 -3.80
CA LYS A 143 -22.75 -5.25 -2.88
C LYS A 143 -22.00 -6.49 -2.41
N ILE A 144 -21.76 -6.63 -1.12
CA ILE A 144 -21.06 -7.78 -0.55
C ILE A 144 -21.94 -9.02 -0.74
N ASN A 145 -21.32 -10.11 -1.19
CA ASN A 145 -21.93 -11.42 -1.29
C ASN A 145 -21.47 -12.32 -0.14
N ASP A 146 -20.16 -12.37 0.10
CA ASP A 146 -19.57 -13.08 1.22
C ASP A 146 -18.25 -12.46 1.66
N ILE A 147 -17.89 -12.66 2.92
CA ILE A 147 -16.61 -12.24 3.48
C ILE A 147 -16.07 -13.34 4.40
N SER A 148 -14.74 -13.46 4.41
CA SER A 148 -13.97 -14.36 5.26
C SER A 148 -12.72 -13.64 5.76
N PRO A 149 -11.96 -14.19 6.72
CA PRO A 149 -10.68 -13.61 7.14
C PRO A 149 -9.64 -13.49 6.03
N ASN A 150 -9.77 -14.27 4.94
CA ASN A 150 -8.79 -14.30 3.85
C ASN A 150 -9.19 -13.49 2.62
N GLY A 151 -10.44 -13.03 2.55
CA GLY A 151 -10.93 -12.35 1.36
C GLY A 151 -12.42 -12.06 1.39
N ILE A 152 -12.88 -11.44 0.32
CA ILE A 152 -14.24 -10.96 0.13
C ILE A 152 -14.71 -11.26 -1.29
N CYS A 153 -16.00 -11.50 -1.45
CA CYS A 153 -16.70 -11.51 -2.71
C CYS A 153 -17.76 -10.41 -2.71
N PHE A 154 -17.82 -9.62 -3.78
CA PHE A 154 -18.84 -8.57 -3.95
C PHE A 154 -19.23 -8.42 -5.42
N ILE A 155 -20.41 -7.88 -5.65
CA ILE A 155 -20.98 -7.62 -6.97
C ILE A 155 -20.89 -6.11 -7.26
N THR A 156 -20.44 -5.73 -8.45
CA THR A 156 -20.37 -4.33 -8.88
C THR A 156 -20.63 -4.20 -10.39
N GLU A 157 -20.95 -3.00 -10.88
CA GLU A 157 -21.21 -2.74 -12.30
C GLU A 157 -19.92 -2.52 -13.12
N ARG A 158 -18.76 -2.45 -12.45
CA ARG A 158 -17.46 -2.20 -13.08
C ARG A 158 -16.61 -3.47 -13.13
N MET A 159 -16.11 -3.80 -14.31
CA MET A 159 -15.11 -4.85 -14.48
C MET A 159 -13.80 -4.44 -13.80
N LEU A 160 -13.17 -5.36 -13.05
CA LEU A 160 -11.88 -5.14 -12.41
C LEU A 160 -10.82 -6.09 -12.97
N ASP A 161 -9.63 -5.57 -13.21
CA ASP A 161 -8.53 -6.35 -13.77
C ASP A 161 -8.04 -7.41 -12.78
N LEU A 162 -7.77 -8.62 -13.27
CA LEU A 162 -7.17 -9.69 -12.48
C LEU A 162 -5.83 -9.24 -11.90
N ARG A 163 -5.56 -9.61 -10.64
CA ARG A 163 -4.35 -9.27 -9.88
C ARG A 163 -4.18 -7.78 -9.55
N SER A 164 -5.10 -6.91 -9.96
CA SER A 164 -5.09 -5.51 -9.54
C SER A 164 -5.24 -5.39 -8.03
N ILE A 165 -4.61 -4.35 -7.47
CA ILE A 165 -4.67 -4.04 -6.05
C ILE A 165 -5.73 -2.99 -5.83
N ILE A 166 -6.68 -3.30 -4.96
CA ILE A 166 -7.78 -2.41 -4.58
C ILE A 166 -7.75 -2.14 -3.08
N LYS A 167 -8.15 -0.93 -2.69
CA LYS A 167 -8.51 -0.61 -1.30
C LYS A 167 -9.99 -0.90 -1.11
N LEU A 168 -10.31 -1.47 0.06
CA LEU A 168 -11.68 -1.70 0.51
C LEU A 168 -11.90 -1.00 1.84
N ASP A 169 -13.05 -0.35 1.98
CA ASP A 169 -13.48 0.33 3.21
C ASP A 169 -14.97 0.04 3.44
N ASN A 170 -15.30 -0.51 4.60
CA ASN A 170 -16.66 -0.58 5.08
C ASN A 170 -16.69 -0.54 6.62
N ALA A 171 -17.89 -0.57 7.20
CA ALA A 171 -18.06 -0.54 8.65
C ALA A 171 -17.42 -1.74 9.37
N GLU A 172 -17.21 -2.87 8.68
CA GLU A 172 -16.76 -4.12 9.29
C GLU A 172 -15.24 -4.31 9.18
N CYS A 173 -14.65 -3.80 8.10
CA CYS A 173 -13.26 -3.98 7.78
C CYS A 173 -12.71 -2.87 6.89
N ARG A 174 -11.41 -2.66 7.03
CA ARG A 174 -10.60 -1.93 6.05
C ARG A 174 -9.53 -2.86 5.52
N ALA A 175 -9.30 -2.87 4.22
CA ALA A 175 -8.37 -3.82 3.61
C ALA A 175 -7.67 -3.27 2.38
N ILE A 176 -6.50 -3.84 2.10
CA ILE A 176 -5.90 -3.87 0.76
C ILE A 176 -6.09 -5.28 0.24
N ALA A 177 -6.68 -5.42 -0.94
CA ALA A 177 -6.98 -6.72 -1.54
C ALA A 177 -6.45 -6.81 -2.97
N GLN A 178 -6.15 -8.03 -3.39
CA GLN A 178 -5.81 -8.36 -4.76
C GLN A 178 -7.01 -9.05 -5.42
N VAL A 179 -7.42 -8.59 -6.60
CA VAL A 179 -8.46 -9.24 -7.39
C VAL A 179 -7.98 -10.62 -7.85
N THR A 180 -8.76 -11.65 -7.55
CA THR A 180 -8.44 -13.06 -7.87
C THR A 180 -9.31 -13.60 -8.99
N HIS A 181 -10.56 -13.15 -9.11
CA HIS A 181 -11.46 -13.46 -10.22
C HIS A 181 -12.46 -12.31 -10.44
N CYS A 182 -12.97 -12.22 -11.66
CA CYS A 182 -13.97 -11.26 -12.10
C CYS A 182 -14.87 -11.95 -13.13
N ASP A 183 -16.06 -12.38 -12.71
CA ASP A 183 -16.99 -13.12 -13.55
C ASP A 183 -18.20 -12.27 -13.89
N LEU A 184 -18.69 -12.37 -15.14
CA LEU A 184 -19.92 -11.70 -15.54
C LEU A 184 -21.10 -12.31 -14.79
N ASN A 185 -21.84 -11.48 -14.07
CA ASN A 185 -23.07 -11.84 -13.37
C ASN A 185 -24.24 -11.12 -14.06
N SER A 186 -24.92 -11.83 -14.96
CA SER A 186 -26.12 -11.32 -15.61
C SER A 186 -27.36 -11.71 -14.80
N GLN A 187 -27.60 -11.02 -13.69
CA GLN A 187 -28.90 -11.04 -13.03
C GLN A 187 -29.60 -9.70 -13.27
N ASP A 188 -30.87 -9.75 -13.68
CA ASP A 188 -31.77 -8.60 -13.87
C ASP A 188 -31.37 -7.54 -14.92
N LYS A 189 -31.07 -7.96 -16.15
CA LYS A 189 -30.88 -7.10 -17.34
C LYS A 189 -29.79 -6.01 -17.22
N ARG A 190 -29.08 -5.95 -16.10
CA ARG A 190 -27.92 -5.08 -15.87
C ARG A 190 -26.65 -5.91 -15.93
N ILE A 191 -25.63 -5.32 -16.53
CA ILE A 191 -24.29 -5.93 -16.56
C ILE A 191 -23.68 -5.70 -15.18
N ALA A 192 -23.51 -6.78 -14.42
CA ALA A 192 -22.79 -6.78 -13.16
C ALA A 192 -21.66 -7.81 -13.20
N PHE A 193 -20.68 -7.64 -12.32
CA PHE A 193 -19.51 -8.49 -12.20
C PHE A 193 -19.40 -8.98 -10.77
N ALA A 194 -19.23 -10.29 -10.59
CA ALA A 194 -18.86 -10.90 -9.33
C ALA A 194 -17.34 -10.85 -9.19
N ILE A 195 -16.86 -10.12 -8.19
CA ILE A 195 -15.45 -9.91 -7.91
C ILE A 195 -15.09 -10.68 -6.65
N GLY A 196 -14.14 -11.60 -6.77
CA GLY A 196 -13.46 -12.16 -5.60
C GLY A 196 -12.09 -11.55 -5.40
N ALA A 197 -11.83 -11.07 -4.19
CA ALA A 197 -10.57 -10.45 -3.82
C ALA A 197 -9.97 -11.11 -2.58
N LYS A 198 -8.66 -11.38 -2.62
CA LYS A 198 -7.88 -11.91 -1.51
C LYS A 198 -7.28 -10.75 -0.72
N PHE A 199 -7.43 -10.75 0.60
CA PHE A 199 -6.80 -9.73 1.44
C PHE A 199 -5.27 -9.89 1.45
N LEU A 200 -4.57 -8.78 1.24
CA LEU A 200 -3.13 -8.63 1.45
C LEU A 200 -2.86 -8.02 2.82
N THR A 201 -3.67 -7.03 3.19
CA THR A 201 -3.78 -6.51 4.55
C THR A 201 -5.24 -6.30 4.88
N VAL A 202 -5.64 -6.59 6.11
CA VAL A 202 -7.02 -6.40 6.57
C VAL A 202 -7.03 -6.10 8.05
N ARG A 203 -7.92 -5.19 8.44
CA ARG A 203 -8.29 -4.95 9.82
C ARG A 203 -9.80 -5.09 9.95
N PHE A 204 -10.24 -6.04 10.76
CA PHE A 204 -11.63 -6.16 11.16
C PHE A 204 -11.88 -5.31 12.40
N GLN A 205 -13.00 -4.57 12.43
CA GLN A 205 -13.36 -3.77 13.60
C GLN A 205 -13.81 -4.66 14.78
N ASN A 206 -14.50 -5.77 14.50
CA ASN A 206 -14.99 -6.73 15.50
C ASN A 206 -14.57 -8.16 15.16
N PRO A 207 -13.34 -8.60 15.51
CA PRO A 207 -12.87 -9.95 15.19
C PRO A 207 -13.53 -11.05 16.05
N LYS A 208 -13.92 -10.73 17.30
CA LYS A 208 -14.50 -11.68 18.25
C LYS A 208 -16.01 -11.84 18.02
N GLY A 209 -16.48 -13.08 17.88
CA GLY A 209 -17.91 -13.43 17.74
C GLY A 209 -18.49 -13.43 16.32
N ARG A 210 -17.73 -12.98 15.30
CA ARG A 210 -18.21 -12.92 13.90
C ARG A 210 -17.56 -13.93 12.95
N PHE A 211 -16.32 -14.33 13.23
CA PHE A 211 -15.55 -15.32 12.43
C PHE A 211 -14.92 -16.44 13.27
N LEU A 212 -14.95 -16.31 14.60
CA LEU A 212 -14.38 -17.26 15.54
C LEU A 212 -15.50 -17.66 16.52
N SER A 213 -16.14 -18.81 16.27
CA SER A 213 -16.80 -19.55 17.35
C SER A 213 -15.72 -20.41 17.98
N VAL A 214 -15.48 -20.22 19.28
CA VAL A 214 -14.65 -21.15 20.05
C VAL A 214 -15.65 -22.08 20.71
N ASP A 215 -15.76 -23.31 20.22
CA ASP A 215 -16.50 -24.34 20.96
C ASP A 215 -15.71 -24.62 22.25
N VAL A 216 -16.42 -24.51 23.39
CA VAL A 216 -15.92 -24.80 24.74
C VAL A 216 -16.28 -26.23 25.12
#